data_AF-A0A2S2P394-F1
#
_entry.id   AF-A0A2S2P394-F1
#
_cell.length_a   1.000
_cell.length_b   1.000
_cell.length_c   1.000
_cell.angle_alpha   90.00
_cell.angle_beta   90.00
_cell.angle_gamma   90.00
#
_symmetry.space_group_name_H-M   'P 1'
#
loop_
_entity.id
_entity.type
_entity.pdbx_description
1 polymer ?
#
loop_
_entity_poly.entity_id
_entity_poly.type
_entity_poly.pdbx_seq_one_letter_code
_entity_poly.pdbx_strand_id
1 'polypeptide(L)'
;YSQNDYEDACKYVLIDYAGFENNLVRDQQYIYYLTKMKNVPHEIKEEALKKICTVYVNLGIMEAKDFTPDNVAKIIINLIVGYNTSLFKKLDDIKASEPITTYCNFICGNNYATSKNNFSLLRHGILVY
;
A
#
# COMPACT_ATOMS: atom_id res chain seq x y z
N TYR A 1 16.65 7.26 3.96
CA TYR A 1 15.29 6.72 3.84
C TYR A 1 14.65 6.77 5.22
N SER A 2 13.45 7.32 5.31
CA SER A 2 12.74 7.72 6.52
C SER A 2 11.33 7.13 6.54
N GLN A 3 10.62 7.27 7.65
CA GLN A 3 9.23 6.82 7.78
C GLN A 3 8.30 7.50 6.75
N ASN A 4 8.58 8.76 6.42
CA ASN A 4 7.84 9.51 5.40
C ASN A 4 7.97 8.85 4.03
N ASP A 5 9.13 8.28 3.70
CA ASP A 5 9.33 7.60 2.42
C ASP A 5 8.53 6.28 2.31
N TYR A 6 8.23 5.63 3.44
CA TYR A 6 7.35 4.45 3.48
C TYR A 6 5.88 4.85 3.30
N GLU A 7 5.47 5.94 3.96
CA GLU A 7 4.12 6.47 3.87
C GLU A 7 3.83 6.97 2.45
N ASP A 8 4.76 7.71 1.85
CA ASP A 8 4.65 8.20 0.48
C ASP A 8 4.57 7.05 -0.53
N ALA A 9 5.34 5.98 -0.32
CA ALA A 9 5.23 4.78 -1.14
C ALA A 9 3.86 4.10 -1.02
N CYS A 10 3.34 3.98 0.20
CA CYS A 10 2.00 3.43 0.45
C CYS A 10 0.91 4.30 -0.20
N LYS A 11 0.95 5.62 0.00
CA LYS A 11 0.00 6.58 -0.57
C LYS A 11 0.03 6.54 -2.10
N TYR A 12 1.21 6.53 -2.70
CA TYR A 12 1.35 6.47 -4.16
C TYR A 12 0.69 5.21 -4.75
N VAL A 13 0.85 4.06 -4.09
CA VAL A 13 0.22 2.82 -4.55
C VAL A 13 -1.31 2.91 -4.45
N LEU A 14 -1.84 3.48 -3.37
CA LEU A 14 -3.29 3.55 -3.16
C LEU A 14 -3.96 4.65 -4.00
N ILE A 15 -3.33 5.83 -4.12
CA ILE A 15 -3.91 6.98 -4.82
C ILE A 15 -3.58 6.91 -6.32
N ASP A 16 -2.31 7.00 -6.68
CA ASP A 16 -1.90 7.15 -8.08
C ASP A 16 -2.06 5.86 -8.87
N TYR A 17 -1.68 4.72 -8.28
CA TYR A 17 -1.72 3.43 -8.97
C TYR A 17 -3.10 2.76 -8.90
N ALA A 18 -3.71 2.69 -7.71
CA ALA A 18 -5.00 2.03 -7.51
C ALA A 18 -6.21 2.94 -7.74
N GLY A 19 -6.06 4.26 -7.61
CA GLY A 19 -7.11 5.24 -7.90
C GLY A 19 -8.05 5.58 -6.75
N PHE A 20 -7.70 5.27 -5.50
CA PHE A 20 -8.47 5.69 -4.34
C PHE A 20 -8.32 7.20 -4.08
N GLU A 21 -9.32 7.81 -3.44
CA GLU A 21 -9.44 9.26 -3.28
C GLU A 21 -9.09 9.76 -1.88
N ASN A 22 -8.69 8.87 -0.97
CA ASN A 22 -8.51 9.19 0.45
C ASN A 22 -9.80 9.76 1.07
N ASN A 23 -10.92 9.15 0.73
CA ASN A 23 -12.24 9.56 1.17
C ASN A 23 -13.07 8.31 1.47
N LEU A 24 -13.44 8.12 2.74
CA LEU A 24 -14.04 6.87 3.21
C LEU A 24 -15.28 6.45 2.39
N VAL A 25 -16.20 7.37 2.14
CA VAL A 25 -17.46 7.07 1.44
C VAL A 25 -17.21 6.74 -0.03
N ARG A 26 -16.35 7.51 -0.71
CA ARG A 26 -16.03 7.28 -2.12
C ARG A 26 -15.23 5.99 -2.30
N ASP A 27 -14.26 5.76 -1.43
CA ASP A 27 -13.39 4.59 -1.49
C ASP A 27 -14.15 3.30 -1.16
N GLN A 28 -15.12 3.32 -0.24
CA GLN A 28 -16.01 2.17 0.02
C GLN A 28 -16.87 1.80 -1.21
N GLN A 29 -17.23 2.78 -2.04
CA GLN A 29 -18.00 2.54 -3.26
C GLN A 29 -17.09 2.16 -4.45
N TYR A 30 -15.77 2.23 -4.27
CA TYR A 30 -14.80 2.07 -5.35
C TYR A 30 -14.47 0.60 -5.64
N ILE A 31 -15.31 -0.04 -6.44
CA ILE A 31 -15.13 -1.44 -6.85
C ILE A 31 -14.23 -1.63 -8.08
N TYR A 32 -13.78 -0.54 -8.71
CA TYR A 32 -13.09 -0.57 -10.01
C TYR A 32 -11.57 -0.46 -9.94
N TYR A 33 -10.96 -0.57 -8.75
CA TYR A 33 -9.51 -0.44 -8.57
C TYR A 33 -8.70 -1.42 -9.45
N LEU A 34 -9.17 -2.66 -9.65
CA LEU A 34 -8.50 -3.62 -10.55
C LEU A 34 -8.49 -3.15 -12.01
N THR A 35 -9.60 -2.58 -12.49
CA THR A 35 -9.70 -2.01 -13.83
C THR A 35 -8.80 -0.80 -13.99
N LYS A 36 -8.74 0.06 -12.96
CA LYS A 36 -7.84 1.22 -12.93
C LYS A 36 -6.38 0.79 -13.01
N MET A 37 -5.94 -0.15 -12.17
CA MET A 37 -4.57 -0.68 -12.18
C MET A 37 -4.18 -1.27 -13.55
N LYS A 38 -5.13 -1.92 -14.24
CA LYS A 38 -4.87 -2.49 -15.58
C LYS A 38 -4.64 -1.42 -16.66
N ASN A 39 -5.28 -0.26 -16.51
CA ASN A 39 -5.29 0.81 -17.52
C ASN A 39 -4.44 2.03 -17.14
N VAL A 40 -3.78 1.98 -15.98
CA VAL A 40 -2.93 3.08 -15.51
C VAL A 40 -1.73 3.27 -16.44
N PRO A 41 -1.25 4.51 -16.67
CA PRO A 41 -0.08 4.73 -17.51
C PRO A 41 1.14 3.91 -17.06
N HIS A 42 1.97 3.51 -18.02
CA HIS A 42 3.15 2.69 -17.77
C HIS A 42 4.09 3.32 -16.72
N GLU A 43 4.29 4.64 -16.81
CA GLU A 43 5.15 5.41 -15.89
C GLU A 43 4.69 5.29 -14.43
N ILE A 44 3.37 5.34 -14.18
CA ILE A 44 2.81 5.20 -12.84
C ILE A 44 3.01 3.77 -12.32
N LYS A 45 2.87 2.77 -13.20
CA LYS A 45 3.12 1.38 -12.85
C LYS A 45 4.59 1.17 -12.47
N GLU A 46 5.53 1.69 -13.26
CA GLU A 46 6.97 1.59 -12.98
C GLU A 46 7.36 2.29 -11.68
N GLU A 47 6.84 3.49 -11.44
CA GLU A 47 7.12 4.23 -10.20
C GLU A 47 6.53 3.53 -8.97
N ALA A 48 5.32 2.96 -9.06
CA ALA A 48 4.74 2.16 -7.98
C ALA A 48 5.60 0.94 -7.64
N LEU A 49 6.07 0.20 -8.66
CA LEU A 49 6.99 -0.92 -8.49
C LEU A 49 8.29 -0.47 -7.82
N LYS A 50 8.90 0.62 -8.33
CA LYS A 50 10.17 1.16 -7.82
C LYS A 50 10.05 1.60 -6.36
N LYS A 51 8.98 2.30 -5.99
CA LYS A 51 8.73 2.72 -4.60
C LYS A 51 8.63 1.51 -3.68
N ILE A 52 7.83 0.50 -4.02
CA ILE A 52 7.71 -0.73 -3.23
C ILE A 52 9.04 -1.46 -3.11
N CYS A 53 9.77 -1.66 -4.21
CA CYS A 53 11.09 -2.30 -4.17
C CYS A 53 12.03 -1.55 -3.23
N THR A 54 12.05 -0.21 -3.31
CA THR A 54 12.91 0.64 -2.49
C THR A 54 12.57 0.51 -1.00
N VAL A 55 11.29 0.49 -0.62
CA VAL A 55 10.87 0.24 0.76
C VAL A 55 11.41 -1.09 1.28
N TYR A 56 11.25 -2.17 0.52
CA TYR A 56 11.63 -3.51 0.94
C TYR A 56 13.15 -3.70 1.05
N VAL A 57 13.92 -3.08 0.14
CA VAL A 57 15.39 -3.05 0.22
C VAL A 57 15.84 -2.27 1.46
N ASN A 58 15.27 -1.09 1.70
CA ASN A 58 15.68 -0.24 2.81
C ASN A 58 15.32 -0.82 4.19
N LEU A 59 14.23 -1.58 4.28
CA LEU A 59 13.88 -2.34 5.48
C LEU A 59 14.68 -3.64 5.62
N GLY A 60 15.53 -3.99 4.64
CA GLY A 60 16.28 -5.24 4.60
C GLY A 60 15.37 -6.47 4.69
N ILE A 61 14.23 -6.43 3.99
CA ILE A 61 13.25 -7.52 3.89
C ILE A 61 13.57 -8.41 2.67
N MET A 62 14.05 -7.78 1.59
CA MET A 62 14.42 -8.44 0.33
C MET A 62 15.66 -7.76 -0.25
N GLU A 63 16.50 -8.52 -0.95
CA GLU A 63 17.57 -7.96 -1.75
C GLU A 63 17.06 -7.57 -3.14
N ALA A 64 17.77 -6.67 -3.83
CA ALA A 64 17.39 -6.20 -5.17
C ALA A 64 17.21 -7.35 -6.18
N LYS A 65 17.96 -8.44 -6.03
CA LYS A 65 17.91 -9.63 -6.89
C LYS A 65 16.67 -10.51 -6.66
N ASP A 66 16.00 -10.35 -5.51
CA ASP A 66 14.84 -11.17 -5.12
C ASP A 66 13.51 -10.62 -5.67
N PHE A 67 13.54 -9.41 -6.26
CA PHE A 67 12.36 -8.81 -6.88
C PHE A 67 12.10 -9.42 -8.25
N THR A 68 11.10 -10.30 -8.27
CA THR A 68 10.43 -10.71 -9.50
C THR A 68 9.17 -9.87 -9.71
N PRO A 69 8.72 -9.67 -10.97
CA PRO A 69 7.46 -8.98 -11.24
C PRO A 69 6.28 -9.54 -10.44
N ASP A 70 6.21 -10.87 -10.30
CA ASP A 70 5.13 -11.55 -9.56
C ASP A 70 5.16 -11.24 -8.06
N ASN A 71 6.35 -11.21 -7.44
CA ASN A 71 6.48 -10.92 -6.02
C ASN A 71 6.07 -9.47 -5.70
N VAL A 72 6.49 -8.51 -6.52
CA VAL A 72 6.11 -7.10 -6.33
C VAL A 72 4.62 -6.90 -6.59
N ALA A 73 4.09 -7.51 -7.64
CA ALA A 73 2.66 -7.46 -7.93
C ALA A 73 1.83 -8.02 -6.77
N LYS A 74 2.27 -9.14 -6.17
CA LYS A 74 1.61 -9.73 -5.00
C LYS A 74 1.63 -8.78 -3.79
N ILE A 75 2.75 -8.13 -3.51
CA ILE A 75 2.87 -7.13 -2.43
C ILE A 75 1.89 -5.98 -2.64
N ILE A 76 1.84 -5.42 -3.86
CA ILE A 76 0.94 -4.32 -4.20
C ILE A 76 -0.52 -4.74 -4.05
N ILE A 77 -0.89 -5.93 -4.53
CA ILE A 77 -2.25 -6.46 -4.38
C ILE A 77 -2.59 -6.63 -2.89
N ASN A 78 -1.68 -7.16 -2.08
CA ASN A 78 -1.92 -7.33 -0.65
C ASN A 78 -2.14 -5.99 0.07
N LEU A 79 -1.39 -4.95 -0.31
CA LEU A 79 -1.59 -3.59 0.21
C LEU A 79 -2.96 -3.03 -0.17
N ILE A 80 -3.34 -3.14 -1.44
CA ILE A 80 -4.61 -2.63 -1.97
C ILE A 80 -5.81 -3.37 -1.37
N VAL A 81 -5.76 -4.70 -1.33
CA VAL A 81 -6.83 -5.52 -0.73
C VAL A 81 -6.91 -5.30 0.77
N GLY A 82 -5.77 -5.13 1.45
CA GLY A 82 -5.71 -4.78 2.86
C GLY A 82 -6.42 -3.45 3.13
N TYR A 83 -6.10 -2.41 2.37
CA TYR A 83 -6.78 -1.12 2.45
C TYR A 83 -8.29 -1.24 2.18
N ASN A 84 -8.66 -1.87 1.06
CA ASN A 84 -10.07 -2.05 0.69
C ASN A 84 -10.85 -2.82 1.75
N THR A 85 -10.23 -3.80 2.40
CA THR A 85 -10.85 -4.54 3.51
C THR A 85 -10.98 -3.65 4.76
N SER A 86 -9.98 -2.81 5.04
CA SER A 86 -9.99 -1.88 6.18
C SER A 86 -11.05 -0.80 6.08
N LEU A 87 -11.45 -0.41 4.86
CA LEU A 87 -12.54 0.53 4.62
C LEU A 87 -13.86 0.08 5.23
N PHE A 88 -14.11 -1.23 5.32
CA PHE A 88 -15.33 -1.81 5.90
C PHE A 88 -15.14 -2.33 7.33
N LYS A 89 -14.02 -1.97 7.96
CA LYS A 89 -13.69 -2.32 9.34
C LYS A 89 -13.35 -1.05 10.12
N LYS A 90 -12.18 -1.01 10.75
CA LYS A 90 -11.83 0.01 11.70
C LYS A 90 -11.78 1.43 11.11
N LEU A 91 -11.49 1.58 9.82
CA LEU A 91 -11.56 2.91 9.17
C LEU A 91 -12.99 3.45 9.12
N ASP A 92 -13.99 2.57 8.99
CA ASP A 92 -15.40 2.94 9.09
C ASP A 92 -15.80 3.21 10.55
N ASP A 93 -15.38 2.35 11.48
CA ASP A 93 -15.72 2.49 12.91
C ASP A 93 -15.29 3.84 13.47
N ILE A 94 -14.09 4.30 13.10
CA ILE A 94 -13.56 5.60 13.55
C ILE A 94 -13.97 6.76 12.65
N LYS A 95 -14.72 6.49 11.57
CA LYS A 95 -15.09 7.47 10.53
C LYS A 95 -13.88 8.30 10.07
N ALA A 96 -12.82 7.60 9.64
CA ALA A 96 -11.57 8.23 9.25
C ALA A 96 -11.81 9.25 8.12
N SER A 97 -11.47 10.52 8.39
CA SER A 97 -11.57 11.60 7.38
C SER A 97 -10.55 11.44 6.26
N GLU A 98 -9.40 10.83 6.58
CA GLU A 98 -8.32 10.50 5.66
C GLU A 98 -7.96 9.00 5.81
N PRO A 99 -8.76 8.09 5.23
CA PRO A 99 -8.59 6.65 5.41
C PRO A 99 -7.27 6.11 4.86
N ILE A 100 -6.76 6.63 3.73
CA ILE A 100 -5.46 6.24 3.18
C ILE A 100 -4.33 6.69 4.11
N THR A 101 -4.35 7.95 4.57
CA THR A 101 -3.35 8.45 5.53
C THR A 101 -3.35 7.57 6.79
N THR A 102 -4.54 7.27 7.31
CA THR A 102 -4.70 6.43 8.51
C THR A 102 -4.16 5.02 8.29
N TYR A 103 -4.53 4.39 7.17
CA TYR A 103 -4.06 3.05 6.84
C TYR A 103 -2.55 2.98 6.58
N CYS A 104 -1.99 3.93 5.83
CA CYS A 104 -0.57 4.00 5.57
C CYS A 104 0.24 4.24 6.85
N ASN A 105 -0.25 5.06 7.78
CA ASN A 105 0.36 5.22 9.10
C ASN A 105 0.35 3.92 9.90
N PHE A 106 -0.73 3.14 9.81
CA PHE A 106 -0.78 1.81 10.40
C PHE A 106 0.25 0.85 9.78
N ILE A 107 0.32 0.77 8.45
CA ILE A 107 1.30 -0.07 7.75
C ILE A 107 2.74 0.35 8.13
N CYS A 108 3.03 1.65 8.07
CA CYS A 108 4.37 2.17 8.33
C CYS A 108 4.75 2.08 9.81
N GLY A 109 3.78 2.04 10.73
CA GLY A 109 4.06 2.06 12.16
C GLY A 109 4.71 3.37 12.60
N ASN A 110 5.31 3.38 13.79
CA ASN A 110 6.00 4.55 14.36
C ASN A 110 7.51 4.35 14.55
N ASN A 111 8.04 3.23 14.08
CA ASN A 111 9.46 2.89 14.17
C ASN A 111 9.83 1.83 13.13
N TYR A 112 11.15 1.71 12.88
CA TYR A 112 11.71 0.78 11.89
C TYR A 112 11.29 -0.69 12.09
N ALA A 113 11.25 -1.18 13.33
CA ALA A 113 10.92 -2.57 13.61
C ALA A 113 9.45 -2.87 13.26
N THR A 114 8.54 -1.95 13.60
CA THR A 114 7.12 -2.05 13.22
C THR A 114 6.96 -1.97 11.71
N SER A 115 7.60 -1.02 11.03
CA SER A 115 7.58 -0.94 9.56
C SER A 115 8.05 -2.25 8.94
N LYS A 116 9.22 -2.74 9.37
CA LYS A 116 9.82 -3.99 8.88
C LYS A 116 8.88 -5.18 9.07
N ASN A 117 8.28 -5.30 10.24
CA ASN A 117 7.34 -6.37 10.53
C ASN A 117 6.10 -6.31 9.63
N ASN A 118 5.46 -5.14 9.52
CA ASN A 118 4.24 -4.97 8.74
C ASN A 118 4.47 -5.18 7.24
N PHE A 119 5.54 -4.62 6.68
CA PHE A 119 5.90 -4.87 5.28
C PHE A 119 6.31 -6.33 5.05
N SER A 120 6.96 -6.99 6.00
CA SER A 120 7.22 -8.44 5.92
C SER A 120 5.91 -9.23 5.86
N LEU A 121 4.91 -8.87 6.66
CA LEU A 121 3.58 -9.49 6.61
C LEU A 121 2.89 -9.26 5.26
N LEU A 122 2.97 -8.04 4.71
CA LEU A 122 2.40 -7.70 3.39
C LEU A 122 2.99 -8.53 2.24
N ARG A 123 4.22 -9.03 2.38
CA ARG A 123 4.81 -9.98 1.42
C ARG A 123 4.05 -11.29 1.34
N HIS A 124 3.51 -11.74 2.48
CA HIS A 124 2.93 -13.07 2.64
C HIS A 124 1.40 -13.06 2.69
N GLY A 125 0.77 -11.95 3.09
CA GLY A 125 -0.68 -11.83 3.18
C GLY A 125 -1.18 -10.39 3.26
N ILE A 126 -2.49 -10.23 3.47
CA ILE A 126 -3.13 -8.92 3.63
C ILE A 126 -2.96 -8.42 5.06
N LEU A 127 -2.74 -7.11 5.22
CA LEU A 127 -2.76 -6.47 6.53
C LEU A 127 -3.97 -5.55 6.61
N VAL A 128 -4.81 -5.76 7.62
CA VAL A 128 -6.08 -5.05 7.77
C VAL A 128 -6.06 -4.29 9.09
N TYR A 129 -6.26 -2.97 9.01
CA TYR A 129 -6.49 -2.06 10.13
C TYR A 129 -7.76 -2.40 10.91
#